data_AF-A0A935R3A4-F1
#
_entry.id   AF-A0A935R3A4-F1
#
_cell.length_a   1.000
_cell.length_b   1.000
_cell.length_c   1.000
_cell.angle_alpha   90.00
_cell.angle_beta   90.00
_cell.angle_gamma   90.00
#
_symmetry.space_group_name_H-M   'P 1'
#
loop_
_entity.id
_entity.type
_entity.pdbx_description
1 polymer ?
#
loop_
_entity_poly.entity_id
_entity_poly.type
_entity_poly.pdbx_seq_one_letter_code
_entity_poly.pdbx_strand_id
1 'polypeptide(L)'
;METLLPQTLHGYDRGHRLLAFDGDVSDAERSLIERLSDLSGYTPSGFSFTAYLTGYPCGRYYALACTWPDLTAERGGAVLTHTVLLPRALAAAAPSLAPLLSLHRKPTTTSDREPYRALRPWDAAQVAREPFISPARARAALALVFFQPERPAVWIDAVAPLDGVAHIWRHLWPEARQDFSFCTLSFQPRQVEGRAFTFIGAPPESRGAFPTRGTTRAWWDQGQMGDPRWLTEGAIPALDQLVAGGPAWVQELIGPAREAGLRPPRPHELPQLAQLMDLRRAAPSRLSAARGAADLLAALWPDAAPSHPWWTEALGHLINRQPDAAISARPLWELIDLLGRPQLKARLGETSLSAELRERIEEQVAHRLTEAPAATAEGLSGLLTAIGDALKETACSGPSPMAHTPRSLARPAPSGRDRSPRRS
;
A
#
# COMPACT_ATOMS: atom_id res chain seq x y z
N MET A 1 -21.72 -14.51 16.05
CA MET A 1 -21.44 -15.80 15.38
C MET A 1 -19.99 -16.11 15.69
N GLU A 2 -19.73 -17.19 16.42
CA GLU A 2 -18.38 -17.54 16.86
C GLU A 2 -17.56 -18.04 15.66
N THR A 3 -16.37 -17.47 15.47
CA THR A 3 -15.45 -17.86 14.40
C THR A 3 -14.29 -18.65 15.02
N LEU A 4 -13.93 -19.77 14.41
CA LEU A 4 -12.80 -20.60 14.85
C LEU A 4 -11.56 -20.26 14.03
N LEU A 5 -10.47 -19.90 14.71
CA LEU A 5 -9.24 -19.41 14.11
C LEU A 5 -8.08 -20.38 14.35
N PRO A 6 -7.31 -20.75 13.32
CA PRO A 6 -6.09 -21.52 13.53
C PRO A 6 -5.09 -20.75 14.42
N GLN A 7 -4.33 -21.48 15.22
CA GLN A 7 -3.31 -20.90 16.09
C GLN A 7 -2.08 -21.79 16.19
N THR A 8 -0.91 -21.17 16.39
CA THR A 8 0.36 -21.86 16.61
C THR A 8 1.02 -21.35 17.89
N LEU A 9 1.72 -22.23 18.58
CA LEU A 9 2.64 -21.90 19.66
C LEU A 9 4.04 -22.33 19.26
N HIS A 10 4.98 -21.38 19.25
CA HIS A 10 6.40 -21.63 19.05
C HIS A 10 7.17 -21.31 20.32
N GLY A 11 8.30 -21.99 20.51
CA GLY A 11 9.22 -21.68 21.59
C GLY A 11 10.38 -22.66 21.67
N TYR A 12 11.06 -22.66 22.82
CA TYR A 12 12.26 -23.48 22.99
C TYR A 12 11.94 -24.94 23.27
N ASP A 13 12.45 -25.80 22.40
CA ASP A 13 12.69 -27.22 22.61
C ASP A 13 13.97 -27.50 21.83
N ARG A 14 15.15 -27.60 22.45
CA ARG A 14 16.47 -27.70 21.76
C ARG A 14 16.59 -26.83 20.48
N GLY A 15 16.17 -25.56 20.58
CA GLY A 15 16.00 -24.63 19.45
C GLY A 15 14.60 -24.00 19.43
N HIS A 16 14.42 -22.91 18.67
CA HIS A 16 13.10 -22.29 18.49
C HIS A 16 12.31 -23.08 17.45
N ARG A 17 11.19 -23.68 17.85
CA ARG A 17 10.41 -24.59 16.99
C ARG A 17 8.93 -24.58 17.35
N LEU A 18 8.12 -25.20 16.52
CA LEU A 18 6.68 -25.37 16.73
C LEU A 18 6.40 -26.35 17.89
N LEU A 19 5.70 -25.89 18.92
CA LEU A 19 5.34 -26.66 20.11
C LEU A 19 3.90 -27.22 20.07
N ALA A 20 2.97 -26.43 19.54
CA ALA A 20 1.57 -26.80 19.37
C ALA A 20 0.96 -26.05 18.17
N PHE A 21 0.05 -26.71 17.46
CA PHE A 21 -0.63 -26.16 16.29
C PHE A 21 -1.92 -26.94 16.05
N ASP A 22 -2.92 -26.22 15.55
CA ASP A 22 -4.11 -26.80 14.93
C ASP A 22 -4.60 -25.91 13.78
N GLY A 23 -4.98 -26.56 12.67
CA GLY A 23 -5.49 -25.92 11.47
C GLY A 23 -4.82 -26.37 10.16
N ASP A 24 -5.28 -25.77 9.06
CA ASP A 24 -4.78 -25.99 7.70
C ASP A 24 -3.83 -24.85 7.30
N VAL A 25 -2.54 -25.13 7.22
CA VAL A 25 -1.52 -24.18 6.73
C VAL A 25 -0.64 -24.87 5.69
N SER A 26 -0.31 -24.16 4.62
CA SER A 26 0.67 -24.62 3.64
C SER A 26 2.09 -24.60 4.21
N ASP A 27 3.00 -25.34 3.57
CA ASP A 27 4.42 -25.35 3.96
C ASP A 27 5.07 -23.96 3.89
N ALA A 28 4.67 -23.16 2.90
CA ALA A 28 5.15 -21.78 2.75
C ALA A 28 4.68 -20.89 3.91
N GLU A 29 3.42 -21.02 4.33
CA GLU A 29 2.88 -20.30 5.50
C GLU A 29 3.56 -20.76 6.78
N ARG A 30 3.71 -22.07 6.97
CA ARG A 30 4.39 -22.65 8.14
C ARG A 30 5.83 -22.16 8.27
N SER A 31 6.59 -22.20 7.18
CA SER A 31 7.98 -21.72 7.14
C SER A 31 8.08 -20.22 7.45
N LEU A 32 7.15 -19.41 6.92
CA LEU A 32 7.08 -17.99 7.20
C LEU A 32 6.78 -17.71 8.68
N ILE A 33 5.81 -18.42 9.26
CA ILE A 33 5.43 -18.28 10.67
C ILE A 33 6.60 -18.67 11.58
N GLU A 34 7.23 -19.82 11.32
CA GLU A 34 8.37 -20.31 12.09
C GLU A 34 9.49 -19.26 12.14
N ARG A 35 9.88 -18.72 10.98
CA ARG A 35 10.90 -17.67 10.88
C ARG A 35 10.53 -16.39 11.61
N LEU A 36 9.29 -15.92 11.48
CA LEU A 36 8.87 -14.63 12.07
C LEU A 36 8.44 -14.74 13.54
N SER A 37 8.27 -15.95 14.06
CA SER A 37 7.94 -16.22 15.45
C SER A 37 9.13 -16.11 16.42
N ASP A 38 10.37 -16.07 15.92
CA ASP A 38 11.56 -15.90 16.75
C ASP A 38 11.89 -14.40 16.98
N LEU A 39 12.83 -14.15 17.89
CA LEU A 39 13.42 -12.84 18.10
C LEU A 39 14.14 -12.37 16.84
N SER A 40 13.95 -11.09 16.52
CA SER A 40 14.70 -10.42 15.46
C SER A 40 16.02 -9.96 16.03
N GLY A 41 17.06 -10.77 15.86
CA GLY A 41 18.40 -10.47 16.35
C GLY A 41 18.57 -10.70 17.85
N TYR A 42 19.76 -10.36 18.34
CA TYR A 42 20.14 -10.56 19.74
C TYR A 42 19.57 -9.46 20.64
N THR A 43 19.05 -9.87 21.79
CA THR A 43 18.63 -8.95 22.84
C THR A 43 19.87 -8.23 23.42
N PRO A 44 19.87 -6.88 23.50
CA PRO A 44 20.94 -6.14 24.14
C PRO A 44 21.13 -6.57 25.61
N SER A 45 22.37 -6.52 26.10
CA SER A 45 22.67 -6.87 27.49
C SER A 45 21.87 -6.02 28.48
N GLY A 46 21.21 -6.65 29.44
CA GLY A 46 20.39 -5.98 30.46
C GLY A 46 19.01 -5.51 29.97
N PHE A 47 18.67 -5.70 28.69
CA PHE A 47 17.35 -5.37 28.17
C PHE A 47 16.32 -6.44 28.55
N SER A 48 15.13 -6.00 28.97
CA SER A 48 14.00 -6.89 29.25
C SER A 48 12.71 -6.33 28.65
N PHE A 49 11.78 -7.21 28.30
CA PHE A 49 10.48 -6.84 27.77
C PHE A 49 9.41 -7.81 28.28
N THR A 50 8.16 -7.35 28.38
CA THR A 50 7.05 -8.18 28.85
C THR A 50 6.41 -8.95 27.71
N ALA A 51 6.10 -8.26 26.61
CA ALA A 51 5.54 -8.83 25.40
C ALA A 51 5.74 -7.88 24.22
N TYR A 52 5.69 -8.40 22.99
CA TYR A 52 5.54 -7.58 21.80
C TYR A 52 4.66 -8.27 20.76
N LEU A 53 4.12 -7.48 19.84
CA LEU A 53 3.28 -7.98 18.75
C LEU A 53 4.01 -7.93 17.42
N THR A 54 3.68 -8.90 16.58
CA THR A 54 4.07 -8.92 15.16
C THR A 54 2.84 -9.23 14.33
N GLY A 55 2.53 -8.41 13.33
CA GLY A 55 1.42 -8.62 12.40
C GLY A 55 1.93 -8.63 10.97
N TYR A 56 1.50 -9.58 10.13
CA TYR A 56 1.95 -9.64 8.74
C TYR A 56 1.05 -10.49 7.83
N PRO A 57 1.04 -10.22 6.52
CA PRO A 57 0.45 -11.12 5.52
C PRO A 57 1.17 -12.48 5.51
N CYS A 58 0.40 -13.57 5.54
CA CYS A 58 0.92 -14.94 5.53
C CYS A 58 0.00 -15.81 4.66
N GLY A 59 0.22 -15.78 3.34
CA GLY A 59 -0.61 -16.49 2.38
C GLY A 59 -2.09 -16.08 2.50
N ARG A 60 -2.96 -17.05 2.81
CA ARG A 60 -4.41 -16.86 2.99
C ARG A 60 -4.80 -16.29 4.36
N TYR A 61 -3.81 -16.13 5.24
CA TYR A 61 -4.00 -15.56 6.57
C TYR A 61 -3.31 -14.20 6.72
N TYR A 62 -3.77 -13.46 7.71
CA TYR A 62 -3.02 -12.43 8.38
C TYR A 62 -2.56 -13.00 9.72
N ALA A 63 -1.26 -13.17 9.89
CA ALA A 63 -0.67 -13.72 11.11
C ALA A 63 -0.55 -12.60 12.14
N LEU A 64 -1.21 -12.76 13.29
CA LEU A 64 -1.08 -11.86 14.43
C LEU A 64 -0.43 -12.63 15.60
N ALA A 65 0.83 -12.32 15.85
CA ALA A 65 1.66 -12.97 16.85
C ALA A 65 1.87 -12.10 18.08
N CYS A 66 1.87 -12.72 19.26
CA CYS A 66 2.32 -12.13 20.52
C CYS A 66 3.47 -12.96 21.06
N THR A 67 4.59 -12.30 21.37
CA THR A 67 5.83 -12.92 21.81
C THR A 67 6.18 -12.48 23.23
N TRP A 68 6.55 -13.42 24.08
CA TRP A 68 6.98 -13.19 25.46
C TRP A 68 8.36 -13.81 25.71
N PRO A 69 9.15 -13.28 26.65
CA PRO A 69 10.33 -14.01 27.11
C PRO A 69 9.92 -15.34 27.76
N ASP A 70 10.66 -16.40 27.42
CA ASP A 70 10.59 -17.69 28.07
C ASP A 70 11.66 -17.79 29.17
N LEU A 71 11.27 -17.41 30.38
CA LEU A 71 12.16 -17.44 31.55
C LEU A 71 12.34 -18.86 32.10
N THR A 72 11.61 -19.84 31.57
CA THR A 72 11.68 -21.24 32.00
C THR A 72 12.61 -22.08 31.11
N ALA A 73 13.00 -21.55 29.96
CA ALA A 73 13.91 -22.22 29.05
C ALA A 73 15.34 -22.29 29.61
N GLU A 74 16.03 -23.39 29.31
CA GLU A 74 17.42 -23.61 29.69
C GLU A 74 18.39 -22.59 29.06
N ARG A 75 18.02 -22.05 27.88
CA ARG A 75 18.83 -21.09 27.13
C ARG A 75 18.31 -19.67 27.33
N GLY A 76 19.16 -18.78 27.82
CA GLY A 76 18.87 -17.35 27.90
C GLY A 76 18.48 -16.75 26.54
N GLY A 77 17.52 -15.84 26.54
CA GLY A 77 17.01 -15.19 25.32
C GLY A 77 16.00 -16.02 24.52
N ALA A 78 15.54 -17.16 25.04
CA ALA A 78 14.42 -17.89 24.46
C ALA A 78 13.10 -17.10 24.59
N VAL A 79 12.19 -17.35 23.65
CA VAL A 79 10.86 -16.74 23.63
C VAL A 79 9.78 -17.79 23.43
N LEU A 80 8.57 -17.44 23.86
CA LEU A 80 7.34 -18.13 23.50
C LEU A 80 6.53 -17.20 22.60
N THR A 81 6.06 -17.72 21.48
CA THR A 81 5.29 -16.94 20.50
C THR A 81 4.01 -17.65 20.16
N HIS A 82 2.91 -16.98 20.46
CA HIS A 82 1.57 -17.42 20.06
C HIS A 82 1.13 -16.63 18.83
N THR A 83 0.90 -17.32 17.72
CA THR A 83 0.38 -16.72 16.49
C THR A 83 -1.03 -17.19 16.22
N VAL A 84 -1.95 -16.24 16.10
CA VAL A 84 -3.32 -16.49 15.63
C VAL A 84 -3.40 -16.14 14.16
N LEU A 85 -3.98 -17.03 13.37
CA LEU A 85 -4.09 -16.89 11.92
C LEU A 85 -5.50 -16.41 11.56
N LEU A 86 -5.61 -15.12 11.25
CA LEU A 86 -6.87 -14.50 10.86
C LEU A 86 -7.08 -14.72 9.35
N PRO A 87 -8.23 -15.23 8.88
CA PRO A 87 -8.56 -15.14 7.46
C PRO A 87 -8.39 -13.70 6.95
N ARG A 88 -7.79 -13.51 5.76
CA ARG A 88 -7.54 -12.15 5.22
C ARG A 88 -8.78 -11.26 5.26
N ALA A 89 -9.96 -11.81 4.91
CA ALA A 89 -11.23 -11.10 4.95
C ALA A 89 -11.60 -10.59 6.35
N LEU A 90 -11.33 -11.39 7.39
CA LEU A 90 -11.56 -11.01 8.79
C LEU A 90 -10.64 -9.85 9.19
N ALA A 91 -9.34 -9.95 8.88
CA ALA A 91 -8.39 -8.88 9.15
C ALA A 91 -8.76 -7.58 8.41
N ALA A 92 -9.23 -7.69 7.16
CA ALA A 92 -9.75 -6.56 6.39
C ALA A 92 -10.95 -5.89 7.07
N ALA A 93 -11.89 -6.70 7.57
CA ALA A 93 -13.13 -6.24 8.17
C ALA A 93 -12.94 -5.68 9.58
N ALA A 94 -11.88 -6.03 10.30
CA ALA A 94 -11.63 -5.58 11.67
C ALA A 94 -11.18 -4.10 11.72
N PRO A 95 -12.03 -3.14 12.15
CA PRO A 95 -11.67 -1.73 12.19
C PRO A 95 -10.69 -1.39 13.32
N SER A 96 -10.56 -2.30 14.29
CA SER A 96 -9.72 -2.13 15.47
C SER A 96 -8.87 -3.37 15.69
N LEU A 97 -7.64 -3.15 16.14
CA LEU A 97 -6.76 -4.21 16.61
C LEU A 97 -7.11 -4.66 18.04
N ALA A 98 -7.75 -3.80 18.84
CA ALA A 98 -7.93 -4.02 20.28
C ALA A 98 -8.67 -5.34 20.62
N PRO A 99 -9.79 -5.71 19.98
CA PRO A 99 -10.44 -7.00 20.24
C PRO A 99 -9.53 -8.20 19.91
N LEU A 100 -8.72 -8.07 18.86
CA LEU A 100 -7.82 -9.13 18.39
C LEU A 100 -6.66 -9.37 19.37
N LEU A 101 -6.26 -8.36 20.15
CA LEU A 101 -5.22 -8.51 21.18
C LEU A 101 -5.61 -9.49 22.29
N SER A 102 -6.92 -9.64 22.55
CA SER A 102 -7.42 -10.56 23.58
C SER A 102 -7.35 -12.04 23.17
N LEU A 103 -7.04 -12.31 21.90
CA LEU A 103 -6.86 -13.67 21.41
C LEU A 103 -5.62 -14.31 22.00
N HIS A 104 -4.60 -13.52 22.35
CA HIS A 104 -3.35 -14.06 22.85
C HIS A 104 -3.44 -14.45 24.32
N ARG A 105 -2.98 -15.65 24.63
CA ARG A 105 -2.71 -16.12 25.99
C ARG A 105 -1.24 -16.52 26.06
N LYS A 106 -0.56 -16.24 27.18
CA LYS A 106 0.80 -16.72 27.46
C LYS A 106 0.69 -18.07 28.18
N PRO A 107 1.33 -19.15 27.72
CA PRO A 107 1.39 -20.37 28.50
C PRO A 107 2.36 -20.16 29.69
N THR A 108 1.98 -20.57 30.90
CA THR A 108 2.85 -20.48 32.08
C THR A 108 3.44 -21.84 32.46
N THR A 109 2.78 -22.92 32.04
CA THR A 109 3.17 -24.31 32.26
C THR A 109 3.12 -25.11 30.95
N THR A 110 3.72 -26.30 30.96
CA THR A 110 3.64 -27.23 29.82
C THR A 110 2.21 -27.71 29.54
N SER A 111 1.39 -27.90 30.58
CA SER A 111 -0.04 -28.24 30.43
C SER A 111 -0.85 -27.14 29.76
N ASP A 112 -0.45 -25.87 29.91
CA ASP A 112 -1.11 -24.76 29.23
C ASP A 112 -0.88 -24.77 27.72
N ARG A 113 -0.05 -25.67 27.18
CA ARG A 113 0.19 -25.80 25.74
C ARG A 113 -0.94 -26.55 25.03
N GLU A 114 -1.74 -27.33 25.73
CA GLU A 114 -2.79 -28.16 25.13
C GLU A 114 -3.87 -27.33 24.41
N PRO A 115 -4.38 -26.20 24.95
CA PRO A 115 -5.35 -25.36 24.26
C PRO A 115 -4.89 -24.77 22.92
N TYR A 116 -3.58 -24.79 22.61
CA TYR A 116 -3.05 -24.34 21.31
C TYR A 116 -3.11 -25.43 20.23
N ARG A 117 -3.53 -26.66 20.58
CA ARG A 117 -3.84 -27.77 19.67
C ARG A 117 -5.31 -27.81 19.25
N ALA A 118 -6.05 -26.75 19.55
CA ALA A 118 -7.43 -26.56 19.12
C ALA A 118 -7.57 -25.22 18.41
N LEU A 119 -8.58 -25.07 17.57
CA LEU A 119 -8.93 -23.76 17.01
C LEU A 119 -9.32 -22.77 18.10
N ARG A 120 -8.92 -21.51 17.92
CA ARG A 120 -9.20 -20.41 18.83
C ARG A 120 -10.57 -19.81 18.53
N PRO A 121 -11.54 -19.85 19.46
CA PRO A 121 -12.79 -19.11 19.28
C PRO A 121 -12.56 -17.60 19.32
N TRP A 122 -13.28 -16.89 18.46
CA TRP A 122 -13.35 -15.45 18.40
C TRP A 122 -14.79 -14.98 18.22
N ASP A 123 -15.17 -13.99 19.01
CA ASP A 123 -16.43 -13.29 18.88
C ASP A 123 -16.18 -11.85 18.41
N ALA A 124 -16.70 -11.51 17.24
CA ALA A 124 -16.63 -10.17 16.68
C ALA A 124 -17.38 -9.12 17.54
N ALA A 125 -18.31 -9.54 18.39
CA ALA A 125 -19.02 -8.67 19.32
C ALA A 125 -18.16 -8.26 20.54
N GLN A 126 -16.96 -8.82 20.69
CA GLN A 126 -16.11 -8.53 21.83
C GLN A 126 -15.65 -7.07 21.81
N VAL A 127 -16.12 -6.31 22.79
CA VAL A 127 -15.69 -4.93 23.01
C VAL A 127 -14.37 -4.95 23.77
N ALA A 128 -13.35 -4.30 23.21
CA ALA A 128 -12.07 -4.07 23.86
C ALA A 128 -11.78 -2.58 23.94
N ARG A 129 -11.10 -2.17 25.02
CA ARG A 129 -10.65 -0.80 25.19
C ARG A 129 -9.49 -0.53 24.23
N GLU A 130 -9.62 0.54 23.45
CA GLU A 130 -8.54 1.01 22.59
C GLU A 130 -7.32 1.43 23.40
N PRO A 131 -6.10 1.08 22.94
CA PRO A 131 -4.88 1.60 23.54
C PRO A 131 -4.84 3.14 23.42
N PHE A 132 -4.39 3.79 24.48
CA PHE A 132 -4.30 5.25 24.51
C PHE A 132 -2.99 5.72 23.87
N ILE A 133 -3.07 6.70 22.97
CA ILE A 133 -1.91 7.35 22.36
C ILE A 133 -1.99 8.86 22.54
N SER A 134 -0.87 9.50 22.88
CA SER A 134 -0.83 10.96 22.98
C SER A 134 -0.98 11.62 21.60
N PRO A 135 -1.56 12.83 21.50
CA PRO A 135 -1.76 13.51 20.22
C PRO A 135 -0.49 13.65 19.37
N ALA A 136 0.65 13.98 20.01
CA ALA A 136 1.93 14.10 19.32
C ALA A 136 2.40 12.77 18.70
N ARG A 137 2.26 11.66 19.44
CA ARG A 137 2.61 10.31 18.96
C ARG A 137 1.63 9.81 17.91
N ALA A 138 0.35 10.11 18.06
CA ALA A 138 -0.69 9.79 17.08
C ALA A 138 -0.38 10.43 15.73
N ARG A 139 -0.14 11.75 15.74
CA ARG A 139 0.28 12.49 14.54
C ARG A 139 1.55 11.91 13.91
N ALA A 140 2.55 11.56 14.73
CA ALA A 140 3.78 10.96 14.23
C ALA A 140 3.58 9.59 13.58
N ALA A 141 2.78 8.71 14.20
CA ALA A 141 2.49 7.39 13.66
C ALA A 141 1.80 7.49 12.29
N LEU A 142 0.87 8.44 12.14
CA LEU A 142 0.20 8.71 10.88
C LEU A 142 1.14 9.31 9.83
N ALA A 143 1.93 10.32 10.19
CA ALA A 143 2.93 10.91 9.30
C ALA A 143 3.87 9.83 8.74
N LEU A 144 4.35 8.95 9.63
CA LEU A 144 5.32 7.91 9.25
C LEU A 144 4.78 6.87 8.26
N VAL A 145 3.49 6.55 8.31
CA VAL A 145 2.91 5.51 7.45
C VAL A 145 2.27 6.08 6.20
N PHE A 146 1.63 7.24 6.31
CA PHE A 146 0.80 7.80 5.24
C PHE A 146 1.49 8.89 4.42
N PHE A 147 2.58 9.50 4.89
CA PHE A 147 3.16 10.68 4.24
C PHE A 147 4.56 10.46 3.64
N GLN A 148 5.04 9.22 3.66
CA GLN A 148 6.33 8.88 3.09
C GLN A 148 6.33 7.44 2.55
N PRO A 149 7.00 7.17 1.42
CA PRO A 149 7.05 5.84 0.82
C PRO A 149 8.09 4.91 1.46
N GLU A 150 9.09 5.42 2.18
CA GLU A 150 10.22 4.65 2.68
C GLU A 150 9.79 3.62 3.73
N ARG A 151 10.34 2.40 3.63
CA ARG A 151 10.07 1.30 4.55
C ARG A 151 11.36 0.62 5.02
N PRO A 152 11.42 0.14 6.27
CA PRO A 152 10.38 0.24 7.30
C PRO A 152 10.27 1.66 7.87
N ALA A 153 9.07 2.05 8.30
CA ALA A 153 8.93 3.17 9.22
C ALA A 153 9.39 2.69 10.62
N VAL A 154 10.43 3.32 11.16
CA VAL A 154 11.06 2.87 12.40
C VAL A 154 10.69 3.80 13.55
N TRP A 155 10.22 3.20 14.64
CA TRP A 155 9.80 3.86 15.86
C TRP A 155 10.77 3.49 16.99
N ILE A 156 11.79 4.31 17.19
CA ILE A 156 12.70 4.20 18.33
C ILE A 156 12.10 4.96 19.50
N ASP A 157 11.47 4.25 20.42
CA ASP A 157 10.98 4.82 21.67
C ASP A 157 10.97 3.73 22.74
N ALA A 158 11.20 4.12 23.99
CA ALA A 158 11.02 3.22 25.12
C ALA A 158 9.52 2.95 25.39
N VAL A 159 8.63 3.79 24.85
CA VAL A 159 7.20 3.80 25.17
C VAL A 159 6.33 3.55 23.94
N ALA A 160 5.35 2.66 24.09
CA ALA A 160 4.11 2.57 23.32
C ALA A 160 4.15 2.34 21.78
N PRO A 161 5.03 1.50 21.21
CA PRO A 161 4.95 1.16 19.79
C PRO A 161 3.63 0.44 19.43
N LEU A 162 3.01 -0.27 20.39
CA LEU A 162 1.70 -0.89 20.21
C LEU A 162 0.58 0.13 19.97
N ASP A 163 0.56 1.22 20.76
CA ASP A 163 -0.50 2.23 20.67
C ASP A 163 -0.44 2.94 19.31
N GLY A 164 0.78 3.17 18.79
CA GLY A 164 1.01 3.68 17.44
C GLY A 164 0.47 2.74 16.36
N VAL A 165 0.77 1.45 16.45
CA VAL A 165 0.27 0.43 15.52
C VAL A 165 -1.26 0.34 15.56
N ALA A 166 -1.86 0.31 16.74
CA ALA A 166 -3.32 0.27 16.89
C ALA A 166 -3.98 1.54 16.30
N HIS A 167 -3.35 2.70 16.50
CA HIS A 167 -3.81 3.96 15.93
C HIS A 167 -3.71 3.96 14.40
N ILE A 168 -2.60 3.50 13.83
CA ILE A 168 -2.43 3.34 12.38
C ILE A 168 -3.51 2.40 11.82
N TRP A 169 -3.70 1.22 12.43
CA TRP A 169 -4.66 0.20 12.00
C TRP A 169 -6.07 0.73 11.77
N ARG A 170 -6.53 1.60 12.68
CA ARG A 170 -7.85 2.26 12.58
C ARG A 170 -8.01 3.13 11.34
N HIS A 171 -6.93 3.71 10.83
CA HIS A 171 -6.94 4.58 9.65
C HIS A 171 -6.71 3.81 8.35
N LEU A 172 -6.28 2.54 8.43
CA LEU A 172 -6.18 1.69 7.26
C LEU A 172 -7.58 1.26 6.81
N TRP A 173 -7.80 1.22 5.50
CA TRP A 173 -8.95 0.59 4.88
C TRP A 173 -8.72 -0.93 4.71
N PRO A 174 -9.76 -1.72 4.39
CA PRO A 174 -9.68 -3.19 4.42
C PRO A 174 -8.48 -3.79 3.68
N GLU A 175 -8.20 -3.32 2.46
CA GLU A 175 -7.12 -3.79 1.60
C GLU A 175 -5.75 -3.44 2.19
N ALA A 176 -5.58 -2.24 2.74
CA ALA A 176 -4.34 -1.87 3.40
C ALA A 176 -4.10 -2.63 4.71
N ARG A 177 -5.14 -3.02 5.45
CA ARG A 177 -5.00 -3.87 6.66
C ARG A 177 -4.45 -5.25 6.31
N GLN A 178 -4.84 -5.80 5.17
CA GLN A 178 -4.37 -7.12 4.76
C GLN A 178 -2.86 -7.14 4.50
N ASP A 179 -2.30 -6.05 3.98
CA ASP A 179 -0.88 -5.96 3.61
C ASP A 179 0.00 -5.27 4.65
N PHE A 180 -0.62 -4.67 5.67
CA PHE A 180 0.10 -3.98 6.73
C PHE A 180 0.96 -4.97 7.52
N SER A 181 2.26 -4.70 7.58
CA SER A 181 3.21 -5.52 8.34
C SER A 181 3.84 -4.68 9.44
N PHE A 182 3.83 -5.19 10.66
CA PHE A 182 4.39 -4.48 11.80
C PHE A 182 5.07 -5.41 12.80
N CYS A 183 6.02 -4.87 13.54
CA CYS A 183 6.58 -5.50 14.74
C CYS A 183 6.76 -4.42 15.80
N THR A 184 6.20 -4.57 17.00
CA THR A 184 6.27 -3.53 18.05
C THR A 184 7.57 -3.58 18.85
N LEU A 185 8.40 -4.61 18.67
CA LEU A 185 9.74 -4.69 19.24
C LEU A 185 10.63 -5.51 18.31
N SER A 186 11.65 -4.87 17.76
CA SER A 186 12.61 -5.50 16.86
C SER A 186 14.03 -5.02 17.16
N PHE A 187 14.98 -5.95 17.28
CA PHE A 187 16.40 -5.64 17.44
C PHE A 187 17.15 -5.62 16.10
N GLN A 188 16.51 -6.02 15.00
CA GLN A 188 17.02 -5.97 13.63
C GLN A 188 15.89 -5.69 12.61
N PRO A 189 16.21 -5.28 11.37
CA PRO A 189 15.20 -5.17 10.31
C PRO A 189 14.45 -6.48 10.06
N ARG A 190 13.15 -6.39 9.85
CA ARG A 190 12.29 -7.53 9.48
C ARG A 190 11.75 -7.39 8.08
N GLN A 191 11.57 -8.53 7.42
CA GLN A 191 11.02 -8.61 6.07
C GLN A 191 10.00 -9.74 5.93
N VAL A 192 8.98 -9.49 5.12
CA VAL A 192 7.96 -10.44 4.69
C VAL A 192 7.89 -10.41 3.17
N GLU A 193 7.96 -11.58 2.53
CA GLU A 193 7.89 -11.71 1.05
C GLU A 193 8.89 -10.79 0.31
N GLY A 194 10.11 -10.67 0.82
CA GLY A 194 11.17 -9.82 0.24
C GLY A 194 10.97 -8.31 0.42
N ARG A 195 9.95 -7.89 1.17
CA ARG A 195 9.66 -6.48 1.47
C ARG A 195 9.97 -6.18 2.93
N ALA A 196 10.53 -5.01 3.19
CA ALA A 196 10.62 -4.50 4.56
C ALA A 196 9.23 -4.41 5.20
N PHE A 197 9.16 -4.66 6.51
CA PHE A 197 7.95 -4.43 7.27
C PHE A 197 7.47 -2.98 7.11
N THR A 198 6.17 -2.73 7.23
CA THR A 198 5.63 -1.37 7.14
C THR A 198 6.08 -0.55 8.34
N PHE A 199 5.96 -1.10 9.55
CA PHE A 199 6.27 -0.43 10.80
C PHE A 199 7.13 -1.32 11.71
N ILE A 200 8.18 -0.74 12.31
CA ILE A 200 9.02 -1.44 13.28
C ILE A 200 9.20 -0.56 14.52
N GLY A 201 8.72 -1.02 15.67
CA GLY A 201 9.14 -0.53 16.97
C GLY A 201 10.51 -1.12 17.32
N ALA A 202 11.43 -0.28 17.76
CA ALA A 202 12.76 -0.69 18.20
C ALA A 202 13.08 -0.01 19.53
N PRO A 203 13.77 -0.70 20.45
CA PRO A 203 14.23 -0.06 21.67
C PRO A 203 15.45 0.84 21.35
N PRO A 204 15.69 1.92 22.12
CA PRO A 204 16.84 2.82 21.91
C PRO A 204 18.19 2.09 21.79
N GLU A 205 18.36 1.00 22.53
CA GLU A 205 19.55 0.15 22.58
C GLU A 205 19.85 -0.52 21.24
N SER A 206 18.83 -0.73 20.39
CA SER A 206 18.99 -1.35 19.07
C SER A 206 19.05 -0.35 17.93
N ARG A 207 19.14 0.95 18.23
CA ARG A 207 19.25 2.01 17.21
C ARG A 207 20.34 1.71 16.17
N GLY A 208 21.50 1.21 16.62
CA GLY A 208 22.64 0.90 15.73
C GLY A 208 22.37 -0.22 14.71
N ALA A 209 21.38 -1.08 14.94
CA ALA A 209 21.01 -2.17 14.04
C ALA A 209 20.21 -1.71 12.82
N PHE A 210 19.81 -0.44 12.78
CA PHE A 210 19.03 0.14 11.71
C PHE A 210 19.82 1.32 11.07
N PRO A 211 20.88 1.03 10.30
CA PRO A 211 21.83 2.02 9.79
C PRO A 211 21.25 2.96 8.72
N THR A 212 20.03 2.72 8.25
CA THR A 212 19.36 3.54 7.23
C THR A 212 19.07 4.97 7.70
N ARG A 213 19.34 5.34 8.95
CA ARG A 213 19.09 6.67 9.51
C ARG A 213 19.73 7.84 8.73
N GLY A 214 20.85 7.62 8.05
CA GLY A 214 21.47 8.64 7.19
C GLY A 214 20.81 8.82 5.82
N THR A 215 19.89 7.91 5.44
CA THR A 215 19.31 7.82 4.09
C THR A 215 17.79 7.77 4.07
N THR A 216 17.13 7.37 5.18
CA THR A 216 15.67 7.37 5.30
C THR A 216 15.19 8.35 6.35
N ARG A 217 14.09 9.03 6.02
CA ARG A 217 13.42 10.03 6.84
C ARG A 217 12.32 9.42 7.72
N ALA A 218 12.09 8.12 7.56
CA ALA A 218 11.01 7.38 8.18
C ALA A 218 11.27 6.98 9.64
N TRP A 219 11.50 7.97 10.51
CA TRP A 219 11.84 7.73 11.91
C TRP A 219 11.02 8.54 12.91
N TRP A 220 10.64 7.86 13.99
CA TRP A 220 10.38 8.47 15.29
C TRP A 220 11.48 8.06 16.24
N ASP A 221 11.95 9.00 17.05
CA ASP A 221 13.14 8.83 17.86
C ASP A 221 13.03 9.62 19.17
N GLN A 222 12.73 8.90 20.25
CA GLN A 222 12.66 9.42 21.61
C GLN A 222 11.83 10.72 21.74
N GLY A 223 10.64 10.74 21.15
CA GLY A 223 9.75 11.90 21.22
C GLY A 223 9.88 12.88 20.04
N GLN A 224 10.86 12.67 19.16
CA GLN A 224 11.09 13.53 18.00
C GLN A 224 10.88 12.76 16.71
N MET A 225 10.22 13.38 15.75
CA MET A 225 10.18 12.87 14.38
C MET A 225 11.49 13.22 13.67
N GLY A 226 11.92 12.40 12.72
CA GLY A 226 12.97 12.78 11.77
C GLY A 226 12.64 14.10 11.06
N ASP A 227 13.67 14.78 10.52
CA ASP A 227 13.65 16.18 10.03
C ASP A 227 12.28 16.66 9.52
N PRO A 228 11.46 17.35 10.32
CA PRO A 228 10.06 17.65 9.99
C PRO A 228 9.88 18.46 8.70
N ARG A 229 10.96 19.05 8.15
CA ARG A 229 10.97 19.69 6.82
C ARG A 229 10.72 18.70 5.67
N TRP A 230 10.78 17.40 5.91
CA TRP A 230 10.42 16.40 4.90
C TRP A 230 8.92 16.43 4.55
N LEU A 231 8.08 16.82 5.52
CA LEU A 231 6.67 17.05 5.25
C LEU A 231 6.59 18.37 4.48
N THR A 232 6.37 18.27 3.17
CA THR A 232 6.26 19.46 2.32
C THR A 232 5.13 20.34 2.83
N GLU A 233 5.23 21.66 2.63
CA GLU A 233 4.14 22.58 3.02
C GLU A 233 2.79 22.15 2.42
N GLY A 234 2.79 21.52 1.23
CA GLY A 234 1.60 20.95 0.60
C GLY A 234 1.03 19.70 1.26
N ALA A 235 1.83 18.95 2.02
CA ALA A 235 1.40 17.71 2.70
C ALA A 235 0.84 17.95 4.11
N ILE A 236 1.21 19.07 4.76
CA ILE A 236 0.75 19.43 6.11
C ILE A 236 -0.79 19.50 6.21
N PRO A 237 -1.53 20.15 5.29
CA PRO A 237 -2.99 20.23 5.38
C PRO A 237 -3.66 18.85 5.36
N ALA A 238 -3.18 17.93 4.53
CA ALA A 238 -3.70 16.57 4.47
C ALA A 238 -3.42 15.79 5.76
N LEU A 239 -2.25 15.98 6.39
CA LEU A 239 -1.96 15.37 7.70
C LEU A 239 -2.86 15.94 8.80
N ASP A 240 -3.11 17.25 8.80
CA ASP A 240 -4.02 17.89 9.75
C ASP A 240 -5.45 17.38 9.59
N GLN A 241 -5.93 17.25 8.35
CA GLN A 241 -7.22 16.65 8.07
C GLN A 241 -7.29 15.18 8.48
N LEU A 242 -6.25 14.39 8.25
CA LEU A 242 -6.19 13.00 8.70
C LEU A 242 -6.26 12.90 10.23
N VAL A 243 -5.53 13.74 10.94
CA VAL A 243 -5.53 13.76 12.42
C VAL A 243 -6.89 14.20 12.96
N ALA A 244 -7.52 15.20 12.35
CA ALA A 244 -8.79 15.75 12.81
C ALA A 244 -10.01 14.88 12.43
N GLY A 245 -10.08 14.46 11.17
CA GLY A 245 -11.19 13.68 10.62
C GLY A 245 -11.08 12.17 10.83
N GLY A 246 -9.87 11.69 11.15
CA GLY A 246 -9.62 10.29 11.48
C GLY A 246 -10.03 9.32 10.37
N PRO A 247 -10.53 8.12 10.72
CA PRO A 247 -10.92 7.12 9.72
C PRO A 247 -12.03 7.56 8.77
N ALA A 248 -12.92 8.48 9.19
CA ALA A 248 -14.03 8.96 8.35
C ALA A 248 -13.50 9.74 7.14
N TRP A 249 -12.54 10.65 7.37
CA TRP A 249 -11.88 11.40 6.30
C TRP A 249 -11.19 10.49 5.28
N VAL A 250 -10.55 9.41 5.74
CA VAL A 250 -9.94 8.41 4.85
C VAL A 250 -11.00 7.75 3.96
N GLN A 251 -12.16 7.40 4.51
CA GLN A 251 -13.25 6.79 3.73
C GLN A 251 -13.84 7.78 2.73
N GLU A 252 -14.06 9.03 3.11
CA GLU A 252 -14.54 10.09 2.22
C GLU A 252 -13.57 10.31 1.05
N LEU A 253 -12.26 10.21 1.31
CA LEU A 253 -11.24 10.42 0.31
C LEU A 253 -11.12 9.25 -0.69
N ILE A 254 -11.22 8.01 -0.20
CA ILE A 254 -11.04 6.80 -1.02
C ILE A 254 -12.34 6.35 -1.70
N GLY A 255 -13.49 6.65 -1.11
CA GLY A 255 -14.82 6.25 -1.59
C GLY A 255 -15.04 6.55 -3.08
N PRO A 256 -14.86 7.81 -3.54
CA PRO A 256 -15.04 8.16 -4.95
C PRO A 256 -14.13 7.37 -5.91
N ALA A 257 -12.88 7.09 -5.52
CA ALA A 257 -11.96 6.31 -6.35
C ALA A 257 -12.44 4.86 -6.49
N ARG A 258 -12.95 4.27 -5.39
CA ARG A 258 -13.51 2.92 -5.40
C ARG A 258 -14.78 2.81 -6.23
N GLU A 259 -15.68 3.79 -6.09
CA GLU A 259 -16.92 3.85 -6.86
C GLU A 259 -16.63 3.98 -8.37
N ALA A 260 -15.54 4.66 -8.72
CA ALA A 260 -15.06 4.75 -10.10
C ALA A 260 -14.36 3.46 -10.60
N GLY A 261 -14.16 2.45 -9.75
CA GLY A 261 -13.49 1.21 -10.12
C GLY A 261 -11.96 1.29 -10.16
N LEU A 262 -11.37 2.34 -9.56
CA LEU A 262 -9.92 2.45 -9.43
C LEU A 262 -9.41 1.58 -8.28
N ARG A 263 -8.16 1.10 -8.40
CA ARG A 263 -7.53 0.41 -7.27
C ARG A 263 -7.48 1.37 -6.05
N PRO A 264 -7.65 0.86 -4.82
CA PRO A 264 -7.34 1.65 -3.64
C PRO A 264 -5.90 2.20 -3.71
N PRO A 265 -5.66 3.43 -3.23
CA PRO A 265 -4.30 3.92 -3.06
C PRO A 265 -3.55 3.02 -2.06
N ARG A 266 -2.22 3.16 -1.97
CA ARG A 266 -1.41 2.67 -0.85
C ARG A 266 -1.42 3.72 0.26
N PRO A 267 -1.14 3.37 1.53
CA PRO A 267 -1.11 4.34 2.63
C PRO A 267 -0.30 5.61 2.34
N HIS A 268 0.89 5.48 1.73
CA HIS A 268 1.75 6.62 1.40
C HIS A 268 1.28 7.46 0.21
N GLU A 269 0.29 6.99 -0.56
CA GLU A 269 -0.31 7.69 -1.71
C GLU A 269 -1.49 8.59 -1.27
N LEU A 270 -1.93 8.48 0.00
CA LEU A 270 -3.06 9.26 0.54
C LEU A 270 -2.91 10.79 0.38
N PRO A 271 -1.73 11.41 0.57
CA PRO A 271 -1.57 12.86 0.40
C PRO A 271 -1.75 13.29 -1.06
N GLN A 272 -1.28 12.48 -2.00
CA GLN A 272 -1.47 12.70 -3.43
C GLN A 272 -2.94 12.57 -3.81
N LEU A 273 -3.67 11.62 -3.22
CA LEU A 273 -5.11 11.49 -3.44
C LEU A 273 -5.88 12.71 -2.89
N ALA A 274 -5.53 13.20 -1.69
CA ALA A 274 -6.11 14.41 -1.12
C ALA A 274 -5.91 15.61 -2.04
N GLN A 275 -4.66 15.83 -2.48
CA GLN A 275 -4.31 16.89 -3.41
C GLN A 275 -5.06 16.74 -4.75
N LEU A 276 -5.20 15.52 -5.25
CA LEU A 276 -5.95 15.26 -6.47
C LEU A 276 -7.42 15.67 -6.33
N MET A 277 -8.08 15.36 -5.21
CA MET A 277 -9.48 15.76 -5.00
C MET A 277 -9.63 17.28 -4.99
N ASP A 278 -8.70 18.01 -4.37
CA ASP A 278 -8.67 19.47 -4.40
C ASP A 278 -8.47 20.02 -5.81
N LEU A 279 -7.52 19.45 -6.56
CA LEU A 279 -7.22 19.89 -7.92
C LEU A 279 -8.37 19.60 -8.87
N ARG A 280 -9.05 18.45 -8.76
CA ARG A 280 -10.25 18.15 -9.55
C ARG A 280 -11.37 19.15 -9.30
N ARG A 281 -11.61 19.55 -8.04
CA ARG A 281 -12.60 20.60 -7.72
C ARG A 281 -12.25 21.96 -8.33
N ALA A 282 -10.97 22.28 -8.43
CA ALA A 282 -10.48 23.54 -9.01
C ALA A 282 -10.24 23.50 -10.53
N ALA A 283 -10.18 22.31 -11.14
CA ALA A 283 -9.88 22.13 -12.57
C ALA A 283 -10.84 22.87 -13.51
N PRO A 284 -12.15 22.97 -13.25
CA PRO A 284 -13.07 23.72 -14.12
C PRO A 284 -12.73 25.20 -14.27
N SER A 285 -12.05 25.80 -13.27
CA SER A 285 -11.78 27.25 -13.23
C SER A 285 -10.29 27.61 -13.37
N ARG A 286 -9.39 26.62 -13.44
CA ARG A 286 -7.94 26.89 -13.45
C ARG A 286 -7.17 25.83 -14.21
N LEU A 287 -6.50 26.22 -15.32
CA LEU A 287 -5.67 25.32 -16.13
C LEU A 287 -4.59 24.58 -15.32
N SER A 288 -3.88 25.27 -14.42
CA SER A 288 -2.84 24.64 -13.60
C SER A 288 -3.41 23.57 -12.65
N ALA A 289 -4.68 23.68 -12.25
CA ALA A 289 -5.35 22.64 -11.50
C ALA A 289 -5.73 21.44 -12.36
N ALA A 290 -6.24 21.67 -13.58
CA ALA A 290 -6.53 20.61 -14.53
C ALA A 290 -5.26 19.79 -14.87
N ARG A 291 -4.13 20.48 -15.10
CA ARG A 291 -2.83 19.84 -15.31
C ARG A 291 -2.38 19.02 -14.11
N GLY A 292 -2.36 19.63 -12.92
CA GLY A 292 -1.96 18.92 -11.71
C GLY A 292 -2.85 17.71 -11.40
N ALA A 293 -4.16 17.80 -11.67
CA ALA A 293 -5.07 16.68 -11.53
C ALA A 293 -4.72 15.56 -12.51
N ALA A 294 -4.50 15.86 -13.78
CA ALA A 294 -4.07 14.87 -14.77
C ALA A 294 -2.73 14.22 -14.41
N ASP A 295 -1.76 14.97 -13.91
CA ASP A 295 -0.45 14.45 -13.49
C ASP A 295 -0.59 13.49 -12.30
N LEU A 296 -1.38 13.86 -11.29
CA LEU A 296 -1.63 12.99 -10.13
C LEU A 296 -2.47 11.76 -10.49
N LEU A 297 -3.41 11.85 -11.45
CA LEU A 297 -4.13 10.69 -11.98
C LEU A 297 -3.13 9.68 -12.58
N ALA A 298 -2.21 10.15 -13.42
CA ALA A 298 -1.19 9.29 -14.03
C ALA A 298 -0.25 8.67 -12.99
N ALA A 299 0.12 9.43 -11.95
CA ALA A 299 0.99 8.94 -10.89
C ALA A 299 0.31 7.88 -10.02
N LEU A 300 -0.94 8.11 -9.63
CA LEU A 300 -1.71 7.19 -8.77
C LEU A 300 -2.18 5.95 -9.52
N TRP A 301 -2.62 6.12 -10.76
CA TRP A 301 -3.21 5.05 -11.56
C TRP A 301 -2.68 5.04 -12.99
N PRO A 302 -1.39 4.67 -13.18
CA PRO A 302 -0.79 4.60 -14.51
C PRO A 302 -1.50 3.60 -15.43
N ASP A 303 -2.10 2.55 -14.84
CA ASP A 303 -2.82 1.49 -15.56
C ASP A 303 -4.31 1.79 -15.77
N ALA A 304 -4.81 2.96 -15.32
CA ALA A 304 -6.20 3.32 -15.55
C ALA A 304 -6.46 3.47 -17.05
N ALA A 305 -7.55 2.85 -17.52
CA ALA A 305 -7.94 2.93 -18.92
C ALA A 305 -8.04 4.39 -19.37
N PRO A 306 -7.55 4.76 -20.56
CA PRO A 306 -7.67 6.13 -21.08
C PRO A 306 -9.13 6.62 -21.11
N SER A 307 -10.08 5.73 -21.37
CA SER A 307 -11.52 6.00 -21.38
C SER A 307 -12.15 6.13 -19.99
N HIS A 308 -11.39 5.97 -18.91
CA HIS A 308 -11.89 6.04 -17.54
C HIS A 308 -12.54 7.41 -17.28
N PRO A 309 -13.67 7.50 -16.54
CA PRO A 309 -14.40 8.75 -16.35
C PRO A 309 -13.53 9.91 -15.82
N TRP A 310 -12.64 9.63 -14.87
CA TRP A 310 -11.75 10.67 -14.32
C TRP A 310 -10.72 11.16 -15.35
N TRP A 311 -10.28 10.30 -16.27
CA TRP A 311 -9.41 10.73 -17.38
C TRP A 311 -10.19 11.56 -18.40
N THR A 312 -11.42 11.16 -18.73
CA THR A 312 -12.33 11.95 -19.57
C THR A 312 -12.56 13.36 -19.00
N GLU A 313 -12.86 13.45 -17.71
CA GLU A 313 -13.01 14.72 -17.01
C GLU A 313 -11.73 15.56 -17.04
N ALA A 314 -10.58 14.98 -16.69
CA ALA A 314 -9.31 15.68 -16.65
C ALA A 314 -8.88 16.20 -18.03
N LEU A 315 -9.01 15.38 -19.09
CA LEU A 315 -8.73 15.78 -20.47
C LEU A 315 -9.69 16.86 -20.95
N GLY A 316 -10.99 16.74 -20.63
CA GLY A 316 -11.98 17.76 -20.96
C GLY A 316 -11.64 19.12 -20.33
N HIS A 317 -11.23 19.14 -19.05
CA HIS A 317 -10.77 20.38 -18.42
C HIS A 317 -9.49 20.93 -19.04
N LEU A 318 -8.52 20.07 -19.38
CA LEU A 318 -7.28 20.49 -20.05
C LEU A 318 -7.52 21.11 -21.43
N ILE A 319 -8.43 20.55 -22.22
CA ILE A 319 -8.81 21.09 -23.54
C ILE A 319 -9.54 22.43 -23.37
N ASN A 320 -10.53 22.47 -22.49
CA ASN A 320 -11.37 23.66 -22.32
C ASN A 320 -10.66 24.84 -21.63
N ARG A 321 -9.55 24.59 -20.93
CA ARG A 321 -8.80 25.62 -20.21
C ARG A 321 -7.52 26.08 -20.93
N GLN A 322 -7.28 25.62 -22.16
CA GLN A 322 -6.22 26.17 -23.01
C GLN A 322 -6.23 27.70 -23.18
N PRO A 323 -7.39 28.39 -23.18
CA PRO A 323 -7.42 29.87 -23.20
C PRO A 323 -6.72 30.53 -22.00
N ASP A 324 -6.59 29.85 -20.86
CA ASP A 324 -5.95 30.42 -19.65
C ASP A 324 -4.42 30.32 -19.70
N ALA A 325 -3.87 29.58 -20.66
CA ALA A 325 -2.44 29.35 -20.76
C ALA A 325 -1.70 30.67 -21.04
N ALA A 326 -0.57 30.87 -20.35
CA ALA A 326 0.25 32.05 -20.54
C ALA A 326 0.74 32.17 -22.00
N ILE A 327 0.55 33.35 -22.57
CA ILE A 327 0.97 33.64 -23.95
C ILE A 327 2.47 33.96 -24.01
N SER A 328 3.08 34.45 -22.93
CA SER A 328 4.49 34.85 -22.92
C SER A 328 5.46 33.69 -22.62
N ALA A 329 6.69 33.83 -23.14
CA ALA A 329 7.81 32.87 -23.10
C ALA A 329 7.63 31.54 -23.87
N ARG A 330 6.48 30.86 -23.78
CA ARG A 330 6.21 29.60 -24.52
C ARG A 330 4.73 29.43 -24.89
N PRO A 331 4.23 30.18 -25.90
CA PRO A 331 2.79 30.27 -26.17
C PRO A 331 2.10 28.91 -26.38
N LEU A 332 2.78 27.96 -27.03
CA LEU A 332 2.19 26.67 -27.42
C LEU A 332 2.52 25.51 -26.45
N TRP A 333 3.17 25.78 -25.33
CA TRP A 333 3.66 24.71 -24.44
C TRP A 333 2.53 23.84 -23.86
N GLU A 334 1.43 24.43 -23.40
CA GLU A 334 0.30 23.69 -22.82
C GLU A 334 -0.40 22.78 -23.85
N LEU A 335 -0.45 23.20 -25.13
CA LEU A 335 -0.97 22.36 -26.22
C LEU A 335 -0.02 21.19 -26.52
N ILE A 336 1.29 21.44 -26.52
CA ILE A 336 2.31 20.41 -26.72
C ILE A 336 2.27 19.39 -25.56
N ASP A 337 2.18 19.86 -24.31
CA ASP A 337 2.03 18.99 -23.12
C ASP A 337 0.78 18.11 -23.25
N LEU A 338 -0.36 18.72 -23.56
CA LEU A 338 -1.63 18.01 -23.76
C LEU A 338 -1.50 16.89 -24.81
N LEU A 339 -0.94 17.19 -25.98
CA LEU A 339 -0.71 16.24 -27.06
C LEU A 339 0.31 15.14 -26.70
N GLY A 340 1.22 15.44 -25.78
CA GLY A 340 2.20 14.48 -25.27
C GLY A 340 1.61 13.40 -24.36
N ARG A 341 0.40 13.60 -23.82
CA ARG A 341 -0.20 12.69 -22.83
C ARG A 341 -0.65 11.36 -23.45
N PRO A 342 -0.14 10.21 -22.97
CA PRO A 342 -0.53 8.89 -23.51
C PRO A 342 -2.04 8.64 -23.49
N GLN A 343 -2.73 9.16 -22.47
CA GLN A 343 -4.17 8.98 -22.30
C GLN A 343 -4.98 9.73 -23.35
N LEU A 344 -4.50 10.89 -23.81
CA LEU A 344 -5.12 11.59 -24.93
C LEU A 344 -4.86 10.82 -26.23
N LYS A 345 -3.61 10.45 -26.50
CA LYS A 345 -3.20 9.76 -27.74
C LYS A 345 -3.98 8.47 -27.97
N ALA A 346 -4.20 7.68 -26.91
CA ALA A 346 -4.98 6.45 -26.96
C ALA A 346 -6.46 6.67 -27.32
N ARG A 347 -6.96 7.91 -27.24
CA ARG A 347 -8.36 8.28 -27.51
C ARG A 347 -8.56 9.11 -28.76
N LEU A 348 -7.50 9.48 -29.49
CA LEU A 348 -7.62 10.26 -30.74
C LEU A 348 -8.38 9.52 -31.87
N GLY A 349 -8.67 8.23 -31.71
CA GLY A 349 -9.61 7.53 -32.58
C GLY A 349 -11.08 7.95 -32.40
N GLU A 350 -11.43 8.58 -31.27
CA GLU A 350 -12.78 9.04 -30.98
C GLU A 350 -13.12 10.30 -31.78
N THR A 351 -14.13 10.21 -32.67
CA THR A 351 -14.46 11.28 -33.61
C THR A 351 -14.80 12.60 -32.93
N SER A 352 -15.56 12.57 -31.82
CA SER A 352 -15.95 13.78 -31.08
C SER A 352 -14.76 14.46 -30.41
N LEU A 353 -13.91 13.69 -29.72
CA LEU A 353 -12.73 14.22 -29.03
C LEU A 353 -11.73 14.81 -30.03
N SER A 354 -11.51 14.15 -31.16
CA SER A 354 -10.60 14.64 -32.20
C SER A 354 -11.12 15.89 -32.90
N ALA A 355 -12.45 16.03 -33.05
CA ALA A 355 -13.05 17.27 -33.56
C ALA A 355 -12.88 18.42 -32.56
N GLU A 356 -13.20 18.20 -31.28
CA GLU A 356 -13.06 19.20 -30.21
C GLU A 356 -11.60 19.65 -30.04
N LEU A 357 -10.65 18.71 -30.05
CA LEU A 357 -9.23 19.02 -29.94
C LEU A 357 -8.74 19.83 -31.15
N ARG A 358 -9.18 19.50 -32.36
CA ARG A 358 -8.82 20.25 -33.57
C ARG A 358 -9.30 21.68 -33.50
N GLU A 359 -10.60 21.88 -33.23
CA GLU A 359 -11.20 23.20 -33.10
C GLU A 359 -10.44 24.02 -32.05
N ARG A 360 -10.17 23.42 -30.88
CA ARG A 360 -9.42 24.11 -29.84
C ARG A 360 -8.00 24.47 -30.27
N ILE A 361 -7.26 23.57 -30.93
CA ILE A 361 -5.90 23.87 -31.41
C ILE A 361 -5.93 25.03 -32.40
N GLU A 362 -6.85 25.03 -33.36
CA GLU A 362 -6.97 26.07 -34.39
C GLU A 362 -7.26 27.44 -33.78
N GLU A 363 -8.26 27.53 -32.89
CA GLU A 363 -8.59 28.75 -32.17
C GLU A 363 -7.39 29.29 -31.37
N GLN A 364 -6.73 28.40 -30.64
CA GLN A 364 -5.66 28.74 -29.72
C GLN A 364 -4.38 29.16 -30.45
N VAL A 365 -4.06 28.56 -31.60
CA VAL A 365 -2.95 28.98 -32.45
C VAL A 365 -3.26 30.33 -33.09
N ALA A 366 -4.46 30.53 -33.64
CA ALA A 366 -4.85 31.79 -34.26
C ALA A 366 -4.78 32.97 -33.27
N HIS A 367 -5.33 32.78 -32.06
CA HIS A 367 -5.26 33.78 -31.00
C HIS A 367 -3.80 34.13 -30.63
N ARG A 368 -2.94 33.14 -30.43
CA ARG A 368 -1.54 33.37 -30.04
C ARG A 368 -0.68 33.95 -31.15
N LEU A 369 -0.95 33.63 -32.42
CA LEU A 369 -0.31 34.29 -33.55
C LEU A 369 -0.66 35.78 -33.59
N THR A 370 -1.85 36.16 -33.12
CA THR A 370 -2.26 37.56 -33.02
C THR A 370 -1.54 38.26 -31.87
N GLU A 371 -1.53 37.65 -30.68
CA GLU A 371 -0.99 38.27 -29.47
C GLU A 371 0.55 38.22 -29.37
N ALA A 372 1.17 37.15 -29.88
CA ALA A 372 2.61 36.90 -29.77
C ALA A 372 3.16 36.17 -31.02
N PRO A 373 3.17 36.83 -32.20
CA PRO A 373 3.46 36.18 -33.48
C PRO A 373 4.83 35.51 -33.55
N ALA A 374 5.90 36.20 -33.15
CA ALA A 374 7.27 35.66 -33.25
C ALA A 374 7.49 34.44 -32.36
N ALA A 375 7.11 34.54 -31.07
CA ALA A 375 7.23 33.44 -30.12
C ALA A 375 6.32 32.25 -30.48
N THR A 376 5.15 32.52 -31.04
CA THR A 376 4.22 31.48 -31.48
C THR A 376 4.77 30.76 -32.72
N ALA A 377 5.29 31.51 -33.70
CA ALA A 377 5.91 30.95 -34.90
C ALA A 377 7.09 30.03 -34.57
N GLU A 378 7.92 30.40 -33.58
CA GLU A 378 9.03 29.56 -33.10
C GLU A 378 8.54 28.23 -32.51
N GLY A 379 7.39 28.24 -31.81
CA GLY A 379 6.79 27.05 -31.21
C GLY A 379 6.04 26.13 -32.18
N LEU A 380 5.66 26.60 -33.38
CA LEU A 380 4.81 25.85 -34.31
C LEU A 380 5.42 24.51 -34.74
N SER A 381 6.74 24.48 -34.97
CA SER A 381 7.43 23.24 -35.33
C SER A 381 7.29 22.16 -34.25
N GLY A 382 7.39 22.55 -32.97
CA GLY A 382 7.18 21.65 -31.84
C GLY A 382 5.74 21.15 -31.75
N LEU A 383 4.76 22.02 -32.00
CA LEU A 383 3.36 21.65 -32.03
C LEU A 383 3.05 20.66 -33.17
N LEU A 384 3.54 20.92 -34.38
CA LEU A 384 3.35 20.03 -35.54
C LEU A 384 3.98 18.65 -35.28
N THR A 385 5.14 18.62 -34.63
CA THR A 385 5.79 17.37 -34.22
C THR A 385 4.91 16.60 -33.24
N ALA A 386 4.40 17.27 -32.19
CA ALA A 386 3.52 16.66 -31.20
C ALA A 386 2.22 16.11 -31.81
N ILE A 387 1.61 16.84 -32.76
CA ILE A 387 0.43 16.38 -33.52
C ILE A 387 0.79 15.14 -34.33
N GLY A 388 1.91 15.17 -35.07
CA GLY A 388 2.35 14.04 -35.88
C GLY A 388 2.60 12.77 -35.07
N ASP A 389 3.22 12.90 -33.90
CA ASP A 389 3.48 11.79 -33.00
C ASP A 389 2.19 11.23 -32.38
N ALA A 390 1.28 12.12 -31.99
CA ALA A 390 -0.03 11.73 -31.46
C ALA A 390 -0.84 10.91 -32.49
N LEU A 391 -0.82 11.30 -33.77
CA LEU A 391 -1.52 10.59 -34.85
C LEU A 391 -0.88 9.24 -35.20
N LYS A 392 0.46 9.13 -35.18
CA LYS A 392 1.17 7.86 -35.46
C LYS A 392 0.84 6.78 -34.45
N GLU A 393 0.76 7.13 -33.17
CA GLU A 393 0.43 6.17 -32.10
C GLU A 393 -1.01 5.64 -32.24
N THR A 394 -1.95 6.48 -32.70
CA THR A 394 -3.32 6.03 -33.02
C THR A 394 -3.35 5.02 -34.16
N ALA A 395 -2.51 5.20 -35.19
CA ALA A 395 -2.45 4.28 -36.32
C ALA A 395 -1.87 2.89 -35.96
N CYS A 396 -0.96 2.85 -34.98
CA CYS A 396 -0.33 1.59 -34.53
C CYS A 396 -1.17 0.79 -33.53
N SER A 397 -2.18 1.40 -32.90
CA SER A 397 -3.06 0.79 -31.88
C SER A 397 -4.35 0.20 -32.45
N GLY A 398 -4.40 -0.05 -33.77
CA GLY A 398 -5.48 -0.81 -34.42
C GLY A 398 -5.72 -2.17 -33.77
N PRO A 399 -6.95 -2.72 -33.83
CA PRO A 399 -7.37 -3.87 -33.04
C PRO A 399 -6.42 -5.04 -33.28
N SER A 400 -5.70 -5.44 -32.23
CA SER A 400 -4.93 -6.67 -32.23
C SER A 400 -5.90 -7.81 -32.57
N PRO A 401 -5.64 -8.63 -33.61
CA PRO A 401 -6.53 -9.72 -33.96
C PRO A 401 -6.65 -10.63 -32.74
N MET A 402 -7.88 -10.82 -32.26
CA MET A 402 -8.19 -11.71 -31.14
C MET A 402 -7.39 -13.00 -31.31
N ALA A 403 -6.43 -13.22 -30.41
CA ALA A 403 -5.71 -14.47 -30.32
C ALA A 403 -6.72 -15.56 -29.97
N HIS A 404 -7.23 -16.25 -30.99
CA HIS A 404 -7.96 -17.49 -30.83
C HIS A 404 -7.08 -18.46 -30.07
N THR A 405 -7.41 -18.67 -28.80
CA THR A 405 -6.84 -19.75 -27.99
C THR A 405 -7.20 -21.08 -28.67
N PRO A 406 -6.23 -21.91 -29.10
CA PRO A 406 -6.58 -23.19 -29.69
C PRO A 406 -7.13 -24.10 -28.59
N ARG A 407 -8.36 -24.57 -28.79
CA ARG A 407 -8.98 -25.65 -28.03
C ARG A 407 -8.04 -26.86 -28.04
N SER A 408 -7.51 -27.19 -26.85
CA SER A 408 -6.83 -28.45 -26.58
C SER A 408 -7.80 -29.62 -26.80
N LEU A 409 -7.59 -30.38 -27.88
CA LEU A 409 -8.24 -31.66 -28.11
C LEU A 409 -7.50 -32.71 -27.26
N ALA A 410 -8.20 -33.20 -26.24
CA ALA A 410 -7.79 -34.36 -25.47
C ALA A 410 -7.64 -35.60 -26.38
N ARG A 411 -6.45 -36.21 -26.38
CA ARG A 411 -6.22 -37.55 -26.93
C ARG A 411 -6.71 -38.62 -25.93
N PRO A 412 -7.42 -39.67 -26.37
CA PRO A 412 -7.73 -40.80 -25.51
C PRO A 412 -6.54 -41.76 -25.36
N ALA A 413 -6.45 -42.40 -24.20
CA ALA A 413 -5.45 -43.40 -23.84
C ALA A 413 -5.52 -44.65 -24.74
N PRO A 414 -4.38 -45.33 -25.02
CA PRO A 414 -4.40 -46.58 -25.76
C PRO A 414 -4.76 -47.76 -24.86
N SER A 415 -5.75 -48.52 -25.31
CA SER A 415 -6.14 -49.82 -24.78
C SER A 415 -5.02 -50.86 -24.95
N GLY A 416 -4.55 -51.41 -23.84
CA GLY A 416 -3.65 -52.56 -23.84
C GLY A 416 -4.38 -53.86 -24.15
N ARG A 417 -3.98 -54.54 -25.22
CA ARG A 417 -4.13 -55.99 -25.39
C ARG A 417 -2.85 -56.57 -25.99
N ASP A 418 -2.18 -57.33 -25.14
CA ASP A 418 -1.84 -58.75 -25.36
C ASP A 418 -1.12 -59.13 -26.66
N ARG A 419 0.13 -59.58 -26.50
CA ARG A 419 0.65 -60.81 -27.13
C ARG A 419 2.02 -61.16 -26.56
N SER A 420 2.09 -62.33 -25.93
CA SER A 420 3.31 -63.14 -25.77
C SER A 420 3.94 -63.44 -27.14
N PRO A 421 5.24 -63.83 -27.19
CA PRO A 421 5.49 -65.27 -27.20
C PRO A 421 6.74 -65.75 -26.44
N ARG A 422 6.56 -66.93 -25.86
CA ARG A 422 7.44 -68.10 -25.72
C ARG A 422 8.93 -68.02 -26.14
N ARG A 423 9.72 -68.60 -25.20
CA ARG A 423 10.86 -69.54 -25.34
C ARG A 423 12.18 -68.98 -25.86
N SER A 424 13.18 -68.94 -24.98
CA SER A 424 14.04 -70.09 -24.62
C SER A 424 14.62 -69.89 -23.23
#